data_AF-A0A822J3H5-F1
#
_entry.id   AF-A0A822J3H5-F1
#
_cell.length_a   1.000
_cell.length_b   1.000
_cell.length_c   1.000
_cell.angle_alpha   90.00
_cell.angle_beta   90.00
_cell.angle_gamma   90.00
#
_symmetry.space_group_name_H-M   'P 1'
#
loop_
_entity.id
_entity.type
_entity.pdbx_description
1 polymer ?
#
loop_
_entity_poly.entity_id
_entity_poly.type
_entity_poly.pdbx_seq_one_letter_code
_entity_poly.pdbx_strand_id
1 'polypeptide(L)'
;MKFTTSILILTLLFLNFQIAAASENEYGTVKAWFNGENATANGLQLKIGEPVEVKVEIISKINGSVFVKIKEPGVTKAFDIKKGPSNHDVTIDNYDVTNGWSKTYTWTLTPNGAWKNGNAPLNIFVQFDKIVNGEIKGYKPIQFTIANPYILDEQYTGAATTPETTASRAGTQAKEAPFLPLIFTVSALLLAWRWGR
;
A
#
# COMPACT_ATOMS: atom_id res chain seq x y z
N MET A 1 -7.07 -25.41 29.06
CA MET A 1 -6.76 -23.97 28.95
C MET A 1 -5.59 -23.64 28.01
N LYS A 2 -4.57 -24.47 27.82
CA LYS A 2 -3.41 -24.14 26.96
C LYS A 2 -3.70 -24.19 25.44
N PHE A 3 -4.63 -25.04 25.01
CA PHE A 3 -4.95 -25.26 23.60
C PHE A 3 -5.77 -24.11 22.98
N THR A 4 -6.77 -23.60 23.70
CA THR A 4 -7.65 -22.50 23.26
C THR A 4 -6.90 -21.17 23.17
N THR A 5 -5.99 -20.89 24.10
CA THR A 5 -5.13 -19.70 24.06
C THR A 5 -4.13 -19.78 22.89
N SER A 6 -3.60 -20.97 22.60
CA SER A 6 -2.67 -21.17 21.48
C SER A 6 -3.36 -20.97 20.12
N ILE A 7 -4.61 -21.43 19.97
CA ILE A 7 -5.41 -21.19 18.76
C ILE A 7 -5.71 -19.70 18.59
N LEU A 8 -6.08 -18.99 19.65
CA LEU A 8 -6.39 -17.55 19.58
C LEU A 8 -5.16 -16.71 19.17
N ILE A 9 -3.97 -17.05 19.71
CA ILE A 9 -2.70 -16.40 19.35
C ILE A 9 -2.34 -16.69 17.88
N LEU A 10 -2.53 -17.93 17.43
CA LEU A 10 -2.26 -18.33 16.05
C LEU A 10 -3.20 -17.59 15.07
N THR A 11 -4.49 -17.49 15.39
CA THR A 11 -5.47 -16.76 14.58
C THR A 11 -5.18 -15.25 14.54
N LEU A 12 -4.75 -14.64 15.67
CA LEU A 12 -4.30 -13.24 15.68
C LEU A 12 -3.02 -13.03 14.84
N LEU A 13 -2.10 -13.99 14.81
CA LEU A 13 -0.90 -13.92 13.96
C LEU A 13 -1.25 -13.98 12.46
N PHE A 14 -2.21 -14.82 12.08
CA PHE A 14 -2.66 -14.94 10.68
C PHE A 14 -3.51 -13.75 10.21
N LEU A 15 -4.22 -13.06 11.12
CA LEU A 15 -5.01 -11.86 10.79
C LEU A 15 -4.16 -10.63 10.44
N ASN A 16 -2.85 -10.64 10.75
CA ASN A 16 -1.93 -9.54 10.43
C ASN A 16 -1.17 -9.74 9.12
N PHE A 17 -1.39 -10.84 8.40
CA PHE A 17 -0.84 -11.00 7.04
C PHE A 17 -1.67 -10.17 6.06
N GLN A 18 -1.32 -8.89 5.95
CA GLN A 18 -1.78 -8.10 4.83
C GLN A 18 -1.11 -8.63 3.55
N ILE A 19 -1.87 -9.37 2.75
CA ILE A 19 -1.42 -9.88 1.45
C ILE A 19 -1.32 -8.69 0.50
N ALA A 20 -0.15 -8.05 0.46
CA ALA A 20 0.18 -7.06 -0.56
C ALA A 20 -0.01 -7.66 -1.95
N ALA A 21 -0.52 -6.89 -2.91
CA ALA A 21 -0.34 -7.30 -4.30
C ALA A 21 1.15 -7.30 -4.57
N ALA A 22 1.63 -8.52 -4.74
CA ALA A 22 2.96 -8.84 -5.15
C ALA A 22 2.88 -9.19 -6.64
N SER A 23 3.67 -8.51 -7.46
CA SER A 23 4.04 -9.05 -8.77
C SER A 23 5.37 -9.76 -8.61
N GLU A 24 5.51 -10.92 -9.23
CA GLU A 24 6.67 -11.79 -9.05
C GLU A 24 7.06 -12.41 -10.38
N ASN A 25 8.37 -12.55 -10.58
CA ASN A 25 8.94 -13.35 -11.65
C ASN A 25 10.08 -14.22 -11.11
N GLU A 26 10.81 -14.89 -12.00
CA GLU A 26 11.96 -15.72 -11.65
C GLU A 26 13.14 -14.94 -11.03
N TYR A 27 13.21 -13.61 -11.20
CA TYR A 27 14.33 -12.77 -10.73
C TYR A 27 14.02 -11.99 -9.46
N GLY A 28 12.74 -11.81 -9.11
CA GLY A 28 12.38 -11.11 -7.89
C GLY A 28 10.88 -10.94 -7.68
N THR A 29 10.56 -10.33 -6.55
CA THR A 29 9.20 -10.02 -6.11
C THR A 29 9.13 -8.53 -5.80
N VAL A 30 8.04 -7.87 -6.22
CA VAL A 30 7.76 -6.45 -5.96
C VAL A 30 6.38 -6.34 -5.34
N LYS A 31 6.30 -5.74 -4.16
CA LYS A 31 5.05 -5.42 -3.45
C LYS A 31 4.91 -3.92 -3.34
N ALA A 32 3.69 -3.42 -3.47
CA ALA A 32 3.43 -1.99 -3.33
C ALA A 32 2.16 -1.70 -2.55
N TRP A 33 2.14 -0.52 -1.92
CA TRP A 33 1.02 0.01 -1.16
C TRP A 33 0.77 1.47 -1.48
N PHE A 34 -0.49 1.88 -1.42
CA PHE A 34 -0.95 3.26 -1.54
C PHE A 34 -1.75 3.62 -0.28
N ASN A 35 -1.27 4.59 0.52
CA ASN A 35 -1.84 4.94 1.83
C ASN A 35 -2.06 3.72 2.76
N GLY A 36 -1.15 2.75 2.70
CA GLY A 36 -1.23 1.51 3.48
C GLY A 36 -2.11 0.42 2.87
N GLU A 37 -2.94 0.74 1.86
CA GLU A 37 -3.71 -0.26 1.12
C GLU A 37 -2.84 -0.97 0.08
N ASN A 38 -3.08 -2.26 -0.13
CA ASN A 38 -2.35 -3.04 -1.11
C ASN A 38 -2.65 -2.53 -2.53
N ALA A 39 -1.61 -2.45 -3.39
CA ALA A 39 -1.81 -2.20 -4.81
C ALA A 39 -2.66 -3.34 -5.46
N THR A 40 -3.19 -3.21 -6.67
CA THR A 40 -3.57 -1.95 -7.30
C THR A 40 -4.76 -1.38 -6.54
N ALA A 41 -4.59 -0.23 -5.89
CA ALA A 41 -5.67 0.41 -5.14
C ALA A 41 -6.67 1.08 -6.12
N ASN A 42 -7.97 0.87 -5.88
CA ASN A 42 -9.06 1.24 -6.78
C ASN A 42 -10.13 2.08 -6.05
N GLY A 43 -10.96 2.79 -6.81
CA GLY A 43 -12.06 3.59 -6.24
C GLY A 43 -11.61 4.82 -5.45
N LEU A 44 -10.34 5.19 -5.55
CA LEU A 44 -9.75 6.32 -4.83
C LEU A 44 -10.16 7.64 -5.47
N GLN A 45 -10.47 8.63 -4.64
CA GLN A 45 -10.59 10.02 -5.03
C GLN A 45 -9.59 10.85 -4.23
N LEU A 46 -8.92 11.78 -4.90
CA LEU A 46 -7.94 12.66 -4.25
C LEU A 46 -8.21 14.11 -4.61
N LYS A 47 -8.01 15.00 -3.63
CA LYS A 47 -8.03 16.46 -3.86
C LYS A 47 -6.65 16.97 -4.24
N ILE A 48 -6.60 18.10 -4.94
CA ILE A 48 -5.35 18.78 -5.27
C ILE A 48 -4.65 19.19 -3.97
N GLY A 49 -3.37 18.82 -3.84
CA GLY A 49 -2.57 19.04 -2.64
C GLY A 49 -2.76 18.00 -1.53
N GLU A 50 -3.65 17.01 -1.68
CA GLU A 50 -3.83 15.95 -0.69
C GLU A 50 -2.58 15.05 -0.63
N PRO A 51 -1.92 14.92 0.53
CA PRO A 51 -0.72 14.10 0.66
C PRO A 51 -1.08 12.62 0.65
N VAL A 52 -0.34 11.85 -0.15
CA VAL A 52 -0.45 10.40 -0.22
C VAL A 52 0.91 9.74 -0.04
N GLU A 53 0.94 8.57 0.57
CA GLU A 53 2.12 7.75 0.73
C GLU A 53 2.08 6.56 -0.23
N VAL A 54 3.21 6.33 -0.91
CA VAL A 54 3.44 5.13 -1.69
C VAL A 54 4.63 4.38 -1.10
N LYS A 55 4.44 3.10 -0.83
CA LYS A 55 5.50 2.21 -0.35
C LYS A 55 5.73 1.10 -1.35
N VAL A 56 6.98 0.76 -1.63
CA VAL A 56 7.37 -0.35 -2.53
C VAL A 56 8.45 -1.17 -1.85
N GLU A 57 8.19 -2.47 -1.65
CA GLU A 57 9.17 -3.45 -1.18
C GLU A 57 9.62 -4.32 -2.36
N ILE A 58 10.92 -4.51 -2.49
CA ILE A 58 11.52 -5.30 -3.56
C ILE A 58 12.43 -6.35 -2.95
N ILE A 59 12.26 -7.60 -3.38
CA ILE A 59 13.07 -8.74 -2.96
C ILE A 59 13.69 -9.37 -4.21
N SER A 60 15.02 -9.41 -4.28
CA SER A 60 15.78 -10.04 -5.38
C SER A 60 15.98 -11.53 -5.13
N LYS A 61 15.88 -12.33 -6.20
CA LYS A 61 16.21 -13.77 -6.24
C LYS A 61 17.50 -14.05 -7.02
N ILE A 62 18.17 -12.99 -7.47
CA ILE A 62 19.36 -13.06 -8.32
C ILE A 62 20.53 -12.29 -7.72
N ASN A 63 21.72 -12.62 -8.18
CA ASN A 63 22.87 -11.72 -8.10
C ASN A 63 22.89 -10.82 -9.35
N GLY A 64 23.10 -9.51 -9.18
CA GLY A 64 23.18 -8.56 -10.28
C GLY A 64 22.77 -7.13 -9.90
N SER A 65 21.82 -6.55 -10.64
CA SER A 65 21.38 -5.17 -10.42
C SER A 65 19.86 -5.03 -10.43
N VAL A 66 19.35 -4.06 -9.67
CA VAL A 66 17.93 -3.74 -9.56
C VAL A 66 17.71 -2.26 -9.77
N PHE A 67 16.90 -1.94 -10.77
CA PHE A 67 16.56 -0.57 -11.16
C PHE A 67 15.10 -0.29 -10.83
N VAL A 68 14.82 0.81 -10.13
CA VAL A 68 13.48 1.14 -9.62
C VAL A 68 13.05 2.50 -10.11
N LYS A 69 11.81 2.62 -10.59
CA LYS A 69 11.27 3.88 -11.11
C LYS A 69 9.79 4.00 -10.83
N ILE A 70 9.40 5.06 -10.11
CA ILE A 70 8.01 5.50 -10.04
C ILE A 70 7.71 6.36 -11.27
N LYS A 71 6.57 6.11 -11.92
CA LYS A 71 6.21 6.79 -13.17
C LYS A 71 4.72 7.03 -13.30
N GLU A 72 4.39 8.05 -14.08
CA GLU A 72 3.02 8.32 -14.54
C GLU A 72 3.00 8.18 -16.07
N PRO A 73 1.96 7.57 -16.64
CA PRO A 73 1.82 7.53 -18.10
C PRO A 73 1.51 8.92 -18.65
N GLY A 74 1.89 9.15 -19.90
CA GLY A 74 1.71 10.45 -20.55
C GLY A 74 2.78 11.48 -20.17
N VAL A 75 2.62 12.67 -20.74
CA VAL A 75 3.57 13.79 -20.58
C VAL A 75 3.21 14.64 -19.36
N THR A 76 1.92 14.87 -19.13
CA THR A 76 1.42 15.62 -17.97
C THR A 76 1.56 14.79 -16.71
N LYS A 77 2.34 15.28 -15.74
CA LYS A 77 2.47 14.67 -14.40
C LYS A 77 1.37 15.20 -13.51
N ALA A 78 0.52 14.32 -13.01
CA ALA A 78 -0.58 14.65 -12.12
C ALA A 78 -0.13 14.80 -10.67
N PHE A 79 1.02 14.22 -10.31
CA PHE A 79 1.57 14.27 -8.97
C PHE A 79 2.89 15.04 -8.91
N ASP A 80 3.10 15.69 -7.76
CA ASP A 80 4.42 16.12 -7.33
C ASP A 80 4.96 15.15 -6.28
N ILE A 81 6.23 14.76 -6.39
CA ILE A 81 6.93 14.07 -5.30
C ILE A 81 7.41 15.13 -4.30
N LYS A 82 6.84 15.13 -3.10
CA LYS A 82 7.24 16.03 -2.01
C LYS A 82 8.40 15.46 -1.21
N LYS A 83 8.46 14.14 -1.07
CA LYS A 83 9.56 13.43 -0.43
C LYS A 83 9.71 12.05 -1.05
N GLY A 84 10.94 11.58 -1.21
CA GLY A 84 11.19 10.23 -1.68
C GLY A 84 12.62 10.04 -2.17
N PRO A 85 12.99 8.81 -2.54
CA PRO A 85 14.32 8.46 -3.03
C PRO A 85 14.64 8.97 -4.44
N SER A 86 13.62 9.34 -5.23
CA SER A 86 13.80 9.90 -6.58
C SER A 86 12.59 10.72 -7.03
N ASN A 87 12.77 11.54 -8.06
CA ASN A 87 11.69 12.20 -8.80
C ASN A 87 11.01 11.24 -9.79
N HIS A 88 9.89 11.66 -10.39
CA HIS A 88 9.19 10.89 -11.43
C HIS A 88 10.13 10.55 -12.58
N ASP A 89 10.05 9.33 -13.07
CA ASP A 89 10.83 8.81 -14.20
C ASP A 89 12.35 8.75 -14.01
N VAL A 90 12.87 9.16 -12.84
CA VAL A 90 14.27 9.02 -12.44
C VAL A 90 14.49 7.64 -11.83
N THR A 91 15.44 6.89 -12.39
CA THR A 91 15.79 5.55 -11.93
C THR A 91 16.61 5.62 -10.64
N ILE A 92 16.30 4.72 -9.72
CA ILE A 92 17.13 4.39 -8.56
C ILE A 92 17.89 3.12 -8.89
N ASP A 93 19.21 3.22 -8.89
CA ASP A 93 20.09 2.15 -9.32
C ASP A 93 20.64 1.42 -8.09
N ASN A 94 20.48 0.09 -8.05
CA ASN A 94 21.07 -0.75 -7.02
C ASN A 94 21.97 -1.77 -7.72
N TYR A 95 23.27 -1.53 -7.67
CA TYR A 95 24.29 -2.45 -8.17
C TYR A 95 24.66 -3.48 -7.10
N ASP A 96 25.35 -4.54 -7.53
CA ASP A 96 25.89 -5.59 -6.65
C ASP A 96 24.86 -6.22 -5.70
N VAL A 97 23.61 -6.29 -6.16
CA VAL A 97 22.51 -6.93 -5.47
C VAL A 97 22.78 -8.43 -5.42
N THR A 98 22.56 -9.06 -4.26
CA THR A 98 22.68 -10.51 -4.10
C THR A 98 21.32 -11.18 -3.97
N ASN A 99 21.27 -12.49 -4.19
CA ASN A 99 20.07 -13.28 -3.91
C ASN A 99 19.62 -13.07 -2.44
N GLY A 100 18.34 -12.80 -2.23
CA GLY A 100 17.74 -12.50 -0.93
C GLY A 100 17.84 -11.03 -0.52
N TRP A 101 18.51 -10.17 -1.29
CA TRP A 101 18.52 -8.73 -1.05
C TRP A 101 17.09 -8.19 -1.05
N SER A 102 16.78 -7.36 -0.05
CA SER A 102 15.49 -6.69 0.07
C SER A 102 15.68 -5.22 0.38
N LYS A 103 14.83 -4.37 -0.19
CA LYS A 103 14.81 -2.93 0.09
C LYS A 103 13.42 -2.36 -0.06
N THR A 104 13.08 -1.44 0.85
CA THR A 104 11.82 -0.71 0.84
C THR A 104 12.06 0.75 0.49
N TYR A 105 11.22 1.27 -0.38
CA TYR A 105 11.18 2.66 -0.82
C TYR A 105 9.85 3.28 -0.44
N THR A 106 9.89 4.53 0.02
CA THR A 106 8.69 5.30 0.35
C THR A 106 8.74 6.67 -0.31
N TRP A 107 7.64 7.03 -0.96
CA TRP A 107 7.40 8.37 -1.51
C TRP A 107 6.20 9.00 -0.83
N THR A 108 6.26 10.31 -0.63
CA THR A 108 5.12 11.17 -0.32
C THR A 108 4.83 12.02 -1.55
N LEU A 109 3.63 11.92 -2.09
CA LEU A 109 3.18 12.64 -3.27
C LEU A 109 1.96 13.51 -2.97
N THR A 110 1.68 14.48 -3.84
CA THR A 110 0.42 15.23 -3.82
C THR A 110 -0.08 15.45 -5.25
N PRO A 111 -1.37 15.31 -5.56
CA PRO A 111 -1.91 15.78 -6.83
C PRO A 111 -1.63 17.29 -7.01
N ASN A 112 -1.17 17.71 -8.17
CA ASN A 112 -0.68 19.08 -8.41
C ASN A 112 -1.66 19.97 -9.20
N GLY A 113 -2.78 19.41 -9.66
CA GLY A 113 -3.81 20.13 -10.41
C GLY A 113 -3.54 20.30 -11.91
N ALA A 114 -2.39 19.84 -12.43
CA ALA A 114 -2.12 19.79 -13.88
C ALA A 114 -3.02 18.76 -14.60
N TRP A 115 -3.47 17.75 -13.86
CA TRP A 115 -4.49 16.78 -14.28
C TRP A 115 -5.59 16.71 -13.21
N LYS A 116 -6.84 16.88 -13.63
CA LYS A 116 -8.00 16.94 -12.75
C LYS A 116 -9.28 16.54 -13.49
N ASN A 117 -10.31 16.19 -12.73
CA ASN A 117 -11.57 15.62 -13.20
C ASN A 117 -11.35 14.35 -14.06
N GLY A 118 -10.35 13.53 -13.67
CA GLY A 118 -9.98 12.33 -14.40
C GLY A 118 -9.10 11.39 -13.58
N ASN A 119 -8.99 10.16 -14.07
CA ASN A 119 -8.11 9.15 -13.47
C ASN A 119 -6.64 9.45 -13.77
N ALA A 120 -5.80 9.32 -12.76
CA ALA A 120 -4.36 9.56 -12.81
C ALA A 120 -3.59 8.32 -12.32
N PRO A 121 -3.29 7.35 -13.20
CA PRO A 121 -2.60 6.13 -12.81
C PRO A 121 -1.15 6.39 -12.40
N LEU A 122 -0.78 5.91 -11.22
CA LEU A 122 0.59 5.93 -10.70
C LEU A 122 1.18 4.52 -10.80
N ASN A 123 2.26 4.36 -11.55
CA ASN A 123 2.85 3.08 -11.87
C ASN A 123 4.22 2.91 -11.20
N ILE A 124 4.59 1.64 -10.97
CA ILE A 124 5.96 1.25 -10.62
C ILE A 124 6.55 0.45 -11.78
N PHE A 125 7.83 0.69 -12.06
CA PHE A 125 8.67 -0.15 -12.91
C PHE A 125 9.89 -0.60 -12.12
N VAL A 126 10.13 -1.90 -12.10
CA VAL A 126 11.31 -2.51 -11.49
C VAL A 126 11.94 -3.42 -12.53
N GLN A 127 13.24 -3.27 -12.79
CA GLN A 127 14.00 -4.15 -13.66
C GLN A 127 15.07 -4.87 -12.86
N PHE A 128 15.12 -6.20 -13.03
CA PHE A 128 16.15 -7.06 -12.47
C PHE A 128 17.09 -7.51 -13.59
N ASP A 129 18.38 -7.23 -13.44
CA ASP A 129 19.43 -7.64 -14.37
C ASP A 129 20.32 -8.67 -13.71
N LYS A 130 20.31 -9.90 -14.21
CA LYS A 130 21.12 -11.00 -13.68
C LYS A 130 22.54 -10.89 -14.20
N ILE A 131 23.51 -10.83 -13.30
CA ILE A 131 24.93 -10.74 -13.64
C ILE A 131 25.64 -12.04 -13.25
N VAL A 132 26.39 -12.62 -14.19
CA VAL A 132 27.24 -13.80 -13.97
C VAL A 132 28.60 -13.51 -14.57
N ASN A 133 29.66 -13.64 -13.76
CA ASN A 133 31.04 -13.35 -14.17
C ASN A 133 31.23 -11.96 -14.79
N GLY A 134 30.55 -10.95 -14.24
CA GLY A 134 30.64 -9.56 -14.72
C GLY A 134 29.78 -9.24 -15.94
N GLU A 135 29.04 -10.20 -16.51
CA GLU A 135 28.21 -10.01 -17.70
C GLU A 135 26.71 -10.14 -17.39
N ILE A 136 25.89 -9.30 -18.02
CA ILE A 136 24.43 -9.42 -17.96
C ILE A 136 24.01 -10.67 -18.74
N LYS A 137 23.39 -11.64 -18.06
CA LYS A 137 22.89 -12.90 -18.65
C LYS A 137 21.39 -12.88 -18.89
N GLY A 138 20.67 -11.90 -18.35
CA GLY A 138 19.26 -11.72 -18.61
C GLY A 138 18.71 -10.52 -17.86
N TYR A 139 17.58 -10.01 -18.35
CA TYR A 139 16.83 -8.94 -17.70
C TYR A 139 15.37 -9.36 -17.59
N LYS A 140 14.71 -8.99 -16.49
CA LYS A 140 13.27 -9.20 -16.29
C LYS A 140 12.63 -7.98 -15.64
N PRO A 141 11.70 -7.29 -16.33
CA PRO A 141 10.94 -6.22 -15.72
C PRO A 141 9.72 -6.73 -14.98
N ILE A 142 9.31 -5.98 -13.97
CA ILE A 142 7.99 -6.01 -13.33
C ILE A 142 7.43 -4.59 -13.43
N GLN A 143 6.23 -4.47 -13.99
CA GLN A 143 5.54 -3.19 -14.10
C GLN A 143 4.05 -3.37 -13.82
N PHE A 144 3.50 -2.51 -12.97
CA PHE A 144 2.06 -2.47 -12.71
C PHE A 144 1.63 -1.10 -12.17
N THR A 145 0.32 -0.86 -12.18
CA THR A 145 -0.29 0.34 -11.58
C THR A 145 -0.44 0.13 -10.07
N ILE A 146 0.14 1.02 -9.28
CA ILE A 146 0.03 1.02 -7.82
C ILE A 146 -1.37 1.52 -7.42
N ALA A 147 -1.82 2.60 -8.03
CA ALA A 147 -3.12 3.21 -7.79
C ALA A 147 -3.61 3.96 -9.03
N ASN A 148 -4.93 4.05 -9.20
CA ASN A 148 -5.56 4.82 -10.29
C ASN A 148 -6.61 5.82 -9.76
N PRO A 149 -6.22 6.76 -8.88
CA PRO A 149 -7.15 7.70 -8.28
C PRO A 149 -7.79 8.63 -9.30
N TYR A 150 -9.04 9.02 -9.04
CA TYR A 150 -9.69 10.13 -9.72
C TYR A 150 -9.32 11.43 -9.00
N ILE A 151 -8.65 12.36 -9.69
CA ILE A 151 -8.27 13.65 -9.09
C ILE A 151 -9.42 14.63 -9.24
N LEU A 152 -9.93 15.12 -8.12
CA LEU A 152 -10.98 16.15 -8.07
C LEU A 152 -10.40 17.54 -8.35
N ASP A 153 -11.17 18.42 -8.98
CA ASP A 153 -10.86 19.86 -9.09
C ASP A 153 -11.21 20.62 -7.79
N GLU A 154 -10.80 20.06 -6.65
CA GLU A 154 -10.96 20.64 -5.32
C GLU A 154 -9.60 20.73 -4.64
N GLN A 155 -9.37 21.81 -3.89
CA GLN A 155 -8.15 21.96 -3.09
C GLN A 155 -8.31 21.23 -1.75
N TYR A 156 -7.27 20.51 -1.34
CA TYR A 156 -7.18 19.89 -0.03
C TYR A 156 -6.96 20.97 1.03
N THR A 157 -7.84 21.02 2.03
CA THR A 157 -7.83 22.04 3.09
C THR A 157 -7.22 21.53 4.41
N GLY A 158 -6.67 20.32 4.44
CA GLY A 158 -5.98 19.79 5.63
C GLY A 158 -6.85 18.99 6.61
N ALA A 159 -8.09 18.63 6.23
CA ALA A 159 -8.91 17.76 7.06
C ALA A 159 -8.42 16.30 6.95
N ALA A 160 -8.12 15.67 8.10
CA ALA A 160 -7.80 14.25 8.15
C ALA A 160 -8.97 13.42 7.61
N THR A 161 -8.66 12.47 6.73
CA THR A 161 -9.64 11.55 6.13
C THR A 161 -10.24 10.67 7.23
N THR A 162 -11.41 11.06 7.73
CA THR A 162 -12.33 10.08 8.32
C THR A 162 -12.99 9.38 7.13
N PRO A 163 -13.07 8.04 7.07
CA PRO A 163 -13.76 7.37 5.97
C PRO A 163 -15.21 7.85 5.95
N GLU A 164 -15.61 8.54 4.89
CA GLU A 164 -17.02 8.82 4.63
C GLU A 164 -17.72 7.48 4.38
N THR A 165 -18.39 6.96 5.41
CA THR A 165 -19.40 5.93 5.22
C THR A 165 -20.54 6.59 4.44
N THR A 166 -20.74 6.15 3.20
CA THR A 166 -21.82 6.56 2.31
C THR A 166 -23.15 6.64 3.06
N ALA A 167 -23.68 7.85 3.28
CA ALA A 167 -24.99 8.07 3.86
C ALA A 167 -26.08 7.87 2.79
N SER A 168 -26.84 6.79 2.89
CA SER A 168 -28.16 6.70 2.26
C SER A 168 -29.21 7.29 3.20
N ARG A 169 -30.11 8.08 2.62
CA ARG A 169 -31.05 9.00 3.27
C ARG A 169 -32.26 8.27 3.88
N ALA A 170 -32.59 8.68 5.12
CA ALA A 170 -33.93 8.93 5.70
C ALA A 170 -34.23 8.20 7.02
N GLY A 171 -34.49 8.98 8.09
CA GLY A 171 -35.41 8.60 9.16
C GLY A 171 -34.86 8.54 10.58
N THR A 172 -35.19 9.57 11.36
CA THR A 172 -35.44 9.57 12.81
C THR A 172 -34.24 9.41 13.76
N GLN A 173 -33.94 10.49 14.49
CA GLN A 173 -33.04 10.51 15.65
C GLN A 173 -33.49 9.50 16.71
N ALA A 174 -32.62 8.54 17.03
CA ALA A 174 -32.70 7.71 18.23
C ALA A 174 -31.56 8.08 19.18
N LYS A 175 -31.94 8.35 20.43
CA LYS A 175 -31.12 8.75 21.58
C LYS A 175 -29.93 7.81 21.78
N GLU A 176 -28.73 8.37 21.90
CA GLU A 176 -27.48 7.62 22.14
C GLU A 176 -27.56 6.81 23.45
N ALA A 177 -27.36 5.50 23.35
CA ALA A 177 -27.04 4.62 24.46
C ALA A 177 -25.52 4.47 24.54
N PRO A 178 -24.91 4.46 25.74
CA PRO A 178 -23.47 4.35 25.88
C PRO A 178 -22.96 3.02 25.31
N PHE A 179 -22.14 3.11 24.26
CA PHE A 179 -21.46 1.99 23.65
C PHE A 179 -20.42 1.44 24.61
N LEU A 180 -20.66 0.25 25.17
CA LEU A 180 -19.65 -0.52 25.89
C LEU A 180 -18.73 -1.19 24.86
N PRO A 181 -17.40 -1.03 24.96
CA PRO A 181 -16.47 -1.64 24.01
C PRO A 181 -16.54 -3.17 24.09
N LEU A 182 -16.54 -3.82 22.92
CA LEU A 182 -16.69 -5.26 22.65
C LEU A 182 -15.80 -6.18 23.53
N ILE A 183 -14.74 -5.63 24.12
CA ILE A 183 -13.80 -6.32 25.01
C ILE A 183 -14.50 -6.72 26.34
N PHE A 184 -15.48 -5.94 26.80
CA PHE A 184 -16.22 -6.26 28.03
C PHE A 184 -17.24 -7.39 27.85
N THR A 185 -17.86 -7.52 26.68
CA THR A 185 -18.85 -8.57 26.39
C THR A 185 -18.23 -9.96 26.35
N VAL A 186 -17.01 -10.10 25.83
CA VAL A 186 -16.29 -11.39 25.81
C VAL A 186 -15.80 -11.78 27.21
N SER A 187 -15.38 -10.79 28.02
CA SER A 187 -14.91 -11.01 29.39
C SER A 187 -16.04 -11.49 30.33
N ALA A 188 -17.24 -10.92 30.19
CA ALA A 188 -18.42 -11.33 30.96
C ALA A 188 -18.89 -12.75 30.63
N LEU A 189 -18.86 -13.15 29.34
CA LEU A 189 -19.22 -14.51 28.93
C LEU A 189 -18.23 -15.57 29.46
N LEU A 190 -16.94 -15.25 29.48
CA LEU A 190 -15.89 -16.15 29.99
C LEU A 190 -15.94 -16.31 31.52
N LEU A 191 -16.32 -15.26 32.25
CA LEU A 191 -16.54 -15.33 33.70
C LEU A 191 -17.78 -16.15 34.07
N ALA A 192 -18.88 -15.98 33.33
CA ALA A 192 -20.11 -16.75 33.54
C ALA A 192 -19.92 -18.26 33.28
N TRP A 193 -19.12 -18.63 32.27
CA TRP A 193 -18.87 -20.04 31.96
C TRP A 193 -17.93 -20.74 32.95
N ARG A 194 -17.13 -19.96 33.70
CA ARG A 194 -16.19 -20.49 34.71
C ARG A 194 -16.82 -20.74 36.08
N TRP A 195 -18.02 -20.19 36.34
CA TRP A 195 -18.79 -20.43 37.58
C TRP A 195 -19.90 -21.47 37.43
N GLY A 196 -20.15 -21.97 36.21
CA GLY A 196 -21.17 -23.01 35.94
C GLY A 196 -20.63 -24.44 35.87
N ARG A 197 -19.45 -24.73 36.43
CA ARG A 197 -18.90 -26.08 36.60
C ARG A 197 -18.47 -26.33 38.04
#